data_AF-A0A1L5KL14-F1
#
_entry.id   AF-A0A1L5KL14-F1
#
_cell.length_a   1.000
_cell.length_b   1.000
_cell.length_c   1.000
_cell.angle_alpha   90.00
_cell.angle_beta   90.00
_cell.angle_gamma   90.00
#
_symmetry.space_group_name_H-M   'P 1'
#
loop_
_entity.id
_entity.type
_entity.pdbx_description
1 polymer ?
#
loop_
_entity_poly.entity_id
_entity_poly.type
_entity_poly.pdbx_seq_one_letter_code
_entity_poly.pdbx_strand_id
1 'polypeptide(L)'
;MSQADKIFIDMCKDILENGTSTEGEKVRPKWEDGSFAYTIKQFGVVNRYDLSKEFPLLTLRRTALKSATDEMLWIWQKKSNNIHDL
;
A
#
# COMPACT_ATOMS: atom_id res chain seq x y z
N MET A 1 3.49 -12.85 14.87
CA MET A 1 3.26 -12.13 13.59
C MET A 1 1.75 -11.93 13.46
N SER A 2 1.29 -10.69 13.30
CA SER A 2 -0.15 -10.36 13.24
C SER A 2 -0.80 -11.01 12.01
N GLN A 3 -2.12 -11.09 11.97
CA GLN A 3 -2.82 -11.58 10.76
C GLN A 3 -2.54 -10.64 9.57
N ALA A 4 -2.48 -9.33 9.82
CA ALA A 4 -2.09 -8.35 8.79
C ALA A 4 -0.69 -8.60 8.20
N ASP A 5 0.30 -8.93 9.03
CA ASP A 5 1.65 -9.24 8.54
C ASP A 5 1.71 -10.49 7.68
N LYS A 6 0.99 -11.55 8.07
CA LYS A 6 0.95 -12.81 7.32
C LYS A 6 0.35 -12.57 5.93
N ILE A 7 -0.83 -11.95 5.88
CA ILE A 7 -1.53 -11.61 4.64
C ILE A 7 -0.62 -10.77 3.73
N PHE A 8 0.07 -9.77 4.30
CA PHE A 8 0.98 -8.91 3.54
C PHE A 8 2.17 -9.68 2.96
N ILE A 9 2.83 -10.53 3.75
CA ILE A 9 3.97 -11.34 3.29
C ILE A 9 3.53 -12.31 2.19
N ASP A 10 2.41 -13.00 2.37
CA ASP A 10 1.92 -13.99 1.42
C ASP A 10 1.55 -13.33 0.08
N MET A 11 0.90 -12.16 0.14
CA MET A 11 0.63 -11.35 -1.06
C MET A 11 1.92 -10.89 -1.75
N CYS A 12 2.92 -10.42 -1.01
CA CYS A 12 4.20 -10.02 -1.59
C CYS A 12 4.93 -11.19 -2.27
N LYS A 13 4.92 -12.39 -1.66
CA LYS A 13 5.49 -13.59 -2.27
C LYS A 13 4.78 -13.96 -3.57
N ASP A 14 3.45 -13.96 -3.57
CA ASP A 14 2.67 -14.27 -4.76
C ASP A 14 2.93 -13.28 -5.91
N ILE A 15 3.05 -11.98 -5.61
CA ILE A 15 3.43 -10.97 -6.62
C ILE A 15 4.80 -11.28 -7.21
N LEU A 16 5.78 -11.66 -6.39
CA LEU A 16 7.15 -11.94 -6.85
C LEU A 16 7.24 -13.24 -7.66
N GLU A 17 6.45 -14.25 -7.30
CA GLU A 17 6.48 -15.57 -7.93
C GLU A 17 5.61 -15.65 -9.18
N ASN A 18 4.40 -15.07 -9.14
CA ASN A 18 3.35 -15.27 -10.14
C ASN A 18 2.85 -13.96 -10.79
N GLY A 19 3.36 -12.80 -10.38
CA GLY A 19 2.89 -11.52 -10.89
C GLY A 19 3.32 -11.22 -12.33
N THR A 20 2.59 -10.33 -12.99
CA THR A 20 2.87 -9.88 -14.35
C THR A 20 3.83 -8.68 -14.34
N SER A 21 4.95 -8.79 -15.06
CA SER A 21 5.92 -7.69 -15.21
C SER A 21 5.43 -6.64 -16.22
N THR A 22 5.79 -5.39 -15.99
CA THR A 22 5.58 -4.26 -16.90
C THR A 22 6.85 -3.88 -17.69
N GLU A 23 7.92 -4.66 -17.57
CA GLU A 23 9.14 -4.45 -18.35
C GLU A 23 8.85 -4.47 -19.85
N GLY A 24 9.38 -3.48 -20.56
CA GLY A 24 9.14 -3.29 -22.00
C GLY A 24 7.86 -2.51 -22.33
N GLU A 25 6.99 -2.23 -21.34
CA GLU A 25 5.86 -1.32 -21.53
C GLU A 25 6.30 0.15 -21.44
N LYS A 26 5.51 1.05 -22.04
CA LYS A 26 5.74 2.50 -21.93
C LYS A 26 5.31 2.99 -20.54
N VAL A 27 6.27 3.14 -19.63
CA VAL A 27 6.04 3.66 -18.27
C VAL A 27 6.51 5.12 -18.12
N ARG A 28 5.81 5.89 -17.28
CA ARG A 28 6.17 7.28 -16.94
C ARG A 28 7.05 7.39 -15.68
N PRO A 29 6.84 6.60 -14.61
CA PRO A 29 7.68 6.67 -13.42
C PRO A 29 9.15 6.36 -13.71
N LYS A 30 10.04 7.12 -13.06
CA LYS A 30 11.50 6.98 -13.17
C LYS A 30 12.13 7.02 -11.78
N TRP A 31 13.25 6.33 -11.64
CA TRP A 31 14.14 6.44 -10.49
C TRP A 31 14.91 7.77 -10.52
N GLU A 32 15.57 8.10 -9.41
CA GLU A 32 16.39 9.33 -9.30
C GLU A 32 17.54 9.37 -10.33
N ASP A 33 18.04 8.20 -10.73
CA ASP A 33 19.05 8.05 -11.78
C ASP A 33 18.51 8.21 -13.22
N GLY A 34 17.20 8.43 -13.37
CA GLY A 34 16.51 8.62 -14.64
C GLY A 34 16.09 7.34 -15.36
N SER A 35 16.44 6.16 -14.85
CA SER A 35 15.97 4.87 -15.36
C SER A 35 14.47 4.67 -15.09
N PHE A 36 13.79 3.89 -15.92
CA PHE A 36 12.35 3.66 -15.76
C PHE A 36 12.05 2.73 -14.58
N ALA A 37 11.04 3.08 -13.77
CA ALA A 37 10.62 2.29 -12.63
C ALA A 37 9.51 1.31 -13.03
N TYR A 38 9.91 0.10 -13.46
CA TYR A 38 9.02 -1.00 -13.77
C TYR A 38 8.49 -1.70 -12.51
N THR A 39 7.37 -2.40 -12.64
CA THR A 39 6.68 -3.11 -11.55
C THR A 39 6.28 -4.53 -11.95
N ILE A 40 6.11 -5.38 -10.94
CA ILE A 40 5.43 -6.68 -11.03
C ILE A 40 4.10 -6.54 -10.27
N LYS A 41 2.99 -6.98 -10.87
CA LYS A 41 1.63 -6.76 -10.34
C LYS A 41 0.75 -8.00 -10.41
N GLN A 42 -0.19 -8.10 -9.48
CA GLN A 42 -1.23 -9.14 -9.45
C GLN A 42 -2.60 -8.48 -9.50
N PHE A 43 -3.57 -9.10 -10.16
CA PHE A 43 -4.93 -8.58 -10.31
C PHE A 43 -5.92 -9.34 -9.41
N GLY A 44 -6.86 -8.61 -8.79
CA GLY A 44 -8.00 -9.22 -8.08
C GLY A 44 -7.71 -9.79 -6.69
N VAL A 45 -6.74 -9.26 -5.95
CA VAL A 45 -6.42 -9.70 -4.58
C VAL A 45 -7.48 -9.22 -3.58
N VAL A 46 -7.95 -10.11 -2.70
CA VAL A 46 -8.95 -9.80 -1.65
C VAL A 46 -8.40 -10.18 -0.27
N ASN A 47 -8.32 -9.18 0.62
CA ASN A 47 -7.90 -9.37 2.01
C ASN A 47 -9.12 -9.29 2.95
N ARG A 48 -9.19 -10.17 3.94
CA ARG A 48 -10.27 -10.19 4.95
C ARG A 48 -9.68 -10.10 6.34
N TYR A 49 -10.26 -9.24 7.16
CA TYR A 49 -9.84 -9.00 8.54
C TYR A 49 -11.03 -9.13 9.49
N ASP A 50 -10.81 -9.86 10.58
CA ASP A 50 -11.76 -9.96 11.69
C ASP A 50 -11.37 -8.94 12.76
N LEU A 51 -12.06 -7.79 12.77
CA LEU A 51 -11.75 -6.66 13.64
C LEU A 51 -12.02 -6.94 15.12
N SER A 52 -12.75 -8.02 15.45
CA SER A 52 -12.93 -8.44 16.84
C SER A 52 -11.67 -9.06 17.44
N LYS A 53 -10.73 -9.51 16.60
CA LYS A 53 -9.49 -10.19 17.00
C LYS A 53 -8.29 -9.27 17.07
N GLU A 54 -8.12 -8.42 16.05
CA GLU A 54 -7.00 -7.49 15.99
C GLU A 54 -7.31 -6.24 15.15
N PHE A 55 -6.58 -5.17 15.42
CA PHE A 55 -6.52 -4.02 14.54
C PHE A 55 -5.53 -4.30 13.39
N PRO A 56 -5.94 -4.23 12.11
CA PRO A 56 -5.12 -4.66 10.98
C PRO A 56 -4.01 -3.65 10.67
N LEU A 57 -2.93 -3.71 11.45
CA LEU A 57 -1.74 -2.88 11.29
C LEU A 57 -0.50 -3.75 11.15
N LEU A 58 0.37 -3.38 10.20
CA LEU A 58 1.64 -4.07 10.00
C LEU A 58 2.56 -3.84 11.21
N THR A 59 3.19 -4.92 11.67
CA THR A 59 4.20 -4.91 12.74
C THR A 59 5.62 -5.16 12.22
N LEU A 60 5.77 -5.51 10.94
CA LEU A 60 7.08 -5.70 10.27
C LEU A 60 7.90 -4.41 10.18
N ARG A 61 7.23 -3.26 10.18
CA ARG A 61 7.86 -1.93 10.17
C ARG A 61 6.93 -0.91 10.79
N ARG A 62 7.50 0.21 11.26
CA ARG A 62 6.71 1.34 11.75
C ARG A 62 5.83 1.87 10.62
N THR A 63 4.54 1.97 10.87
CA THR A 63 3.55 2.58 9.97
C THR A 63 3.21 3.98 10.44
N ALA A 64 3.05 4.94 9.53
CA ALA A 64 2.74 6.34 9.82
C ALA A 64 1.26 6.55 10.19
N LEU A 65 0.79 5.87 11.26
CA LEU A 65 -0.62 5.86 11.66
C LEU A 65 -1.16 7.26 11.98
N LYS A 66 -0.33 8.12 12.58
CA LYS A 66 -0.71 9.52 12.86
C LYS A 66 -1.05 10.25 11.56
N SER A 67 -0.13 10.26 10.59
CA SER A 67 -0.33 10.92 9.30
C SER A 67 -1.51 10.33 8.52
N ALA A 68 -1.69 9.01 8.55
CA ALA A 68 -2.86 8.36 7.94
C ALA A 68 -4.19 8.80 8.59
N THR A 69 -4.18 9.04 9.91
CA THR A 69 -5.35 9.56 10.64
C THR A 69 -5.61 11.02 10.30
N ASP A 70 -4.57 11.86 10.26
CA ASP A 70 -4.68 13.28 9.90
C ASP A 70 -5.25 13.42 8.48
N GLU A 71 -4.78 12.63 7.51
CA GLU A 71 -5.30 12.60 6.14
C GLU A 71 -6.77 12.14 6.07
N MET A 72 -7.14 11.09 6.81
CA MET A 72 -8.54 10.64 6.89
C MET A 72 -9.45 11.76 7.44
N LEU A 73 -9.02 12.49 8.46
CA LEU A 73 -9.79 13.60 9.01
C LEU A 73 -9.85 14.80 8.06
N TRP A 74 -8.77 15.12 7.35
CA TRP A 74 -8.77 16.16 6.31
C TRP A 74 -9.80 15.85 5.21
N ILE A 75 -9.83 14.62 4.71
CA ILE A 75 -10.75 14.19 3.65
C ILE A 75 -12.20 14.10 4.16
N TRP A 76 -12.45 13.41 5.27
CA TRP A 76 -13.82 13.03 5.66
C TRP A 76 -14.46 13.98 6.67
N GLN A 77 -13.67 14.50 7.61
CA GLN A 77 -14.17 15.41 8.64
C GLN A 77 -14.15 16.86 8.15
N LYS A 78 -13.00 17.35 7.64
CA LYS A 78 -12.90 18.71 7.10
C LYS A 78 -13.54 18.84 5.73
N LYS A 79 -13.56 17.75 4.93
CA LYS A 79 -14.07 17.75 3.54
C LYS A 79 -13.37 18.81 2.69
N SER A 80 -12.08 19.01 2.96
CA SER A 80 -11.27 20.02 2.29
C SER A 80 -10.47 19.40 1.16
N ASN A 81 -10.27 20.18 0.10
CA ASN A 81 -9.32 19.92 -0.97
C ASN A 81 -8.14 20.90 -0.94
N ASN A 82 -8.07 21.78 0.07
CA ASN A 82 -6.96 22.70 0.28
C ASN A 82 -5.84 22.01 1.08
N ILE A 83 -4.65 21.95 0.48
CA ILE A 83 -3.48 21.30 1.07
C ILE A 83 -2.97 21.96 2.35
N HIS A 84 -3.30 23.25 2.59
CA HIS A 84 -2.93 23.94 3.82
C HIS A 84 -3.76 23.50 5.03
N ASP A 85 -4.83 22.74 4.80
CA ASP A 85 -5.65 22.15 5.86
C ASP A 85 -5.18 20.75 6.29
N LEU A 86 -4.14 20.20 5.65
CA LEU A 86 -3.49 18.93 5.97
C LEU A 86 -2.19 19.19 6.75
#